data_AF-K5D4B2-F1
#
_entry.id   AF-K5D4B2-F1
#
_cell.length_a   1.000
_cell.length_b   1.000
_cell.length_c   1.000
_cell.angle_alpha   90.00
_cell.angle_beta   90.00
_cell.angle_gamma   90.00
#
_symmetry.space_group_name_H-M   'P 1'
#
loop_
_entity.id
_entity.type
_entity.pdbx_description
1 polymer ?
#
loop_
_entity_poly.entity_id
_entity_poly.type
_entity_poly.pdbx_seq_one_letter_code
_entity_poly.pdbx_strand_id
1 'polypeptide(L)'
;MTTRTNHSPWLSILWILCLAIPLVFLLTASGGGMHSMLWMWIILLLCIYMIASMAVAGRTAGRTDEESVADDGVRMIPDGEQPPAIASVMDVRVATRQQGVGLFRGRLNMPADQALKKLESELGENAVPLIQQDDELGTAIVLMNRATDEATLERPTRAWLHWLLFALTFVTTTYAGALHQGVNLWEQPGAFTVGLPYSIGLLLILGVHELGHYFTAKHHGLNVTPPFFIPIPFALRTFGAFIQMKSPTRNRRALFDVAVAGPLAGLVVAIPALLIGLQNSEVLPPETEVASGMLGHGTSAGSSILFALLSKIALGEQLQDGYLVQLSPLAFAGWLGLFITALNLMPIGQLDGGHMARAMFGRRVGETIGSVAMWSLFLLAIFVWPGLLFFALFIFFIAGRGTPPLNDITPISSGRQWIGYATFVILAMILIPLPHKFWQAADIYCPYL
;
A
#
# COMPACT_ATOMS: atom_id res chain seq x y z
N MET A 1 6.41 -37.51 18.26
CA MET A 1 6.55 -36.93 19.61
C MET A 1 6.37 -35.42 19.46
N THR A 2 5.25 -34.88 19.92
CA THR A 2 4.84 -33.48 19.72
C THR A 2 5.64 -32.53 20.61
N THR A 3 6.53 -31.73 20.03
CA THR A 3 7.19 -30.61 20.71
C THR A 3 6.27 -29.38 20.66
N ARG A 4 5.45 -29.22 21.72
CA ARG A 4 4.82 -27.92 22.02
C ARG A 4 5.93 -26.92 22.35
N THR A 5 6.15 -25.94 21.48
CA THR A 5 6.94 -24.75 21.82
C THR A 5 6.19 -23.98 22.90
N ASN A 6 6.72 -24.08 24.12
CA ASN A 6 6.16 -23.47 25.31
C ASN A 6 6.45 -21.95 25.23
N HIS A 7 5.56 -21.19 24.59
CA HIS A 7 5.58 -19.73 24.73
C HIS A 7 5.35 -19.41 26.20
N SER A 8 6.37 -18.88 26.89
CA SER A 8 6.24 -18.54 28.29
C SER A 8 5.10 -17.50 28.43
N PRO A 9 4.05 -17.77 29.23
CA PRO A 9 2.94 -16.84 29.39
C PRO A 9 3.38 -15.48 29.94
N TRP A 10 4.55 -15.45 30.58
CA TRP A 10 5.23 -14.23 31.03
C TRP A 10 5.63 -13.31 29.88
N LEU A 11 6.07 -13.85 28.74
CA LEU A 11 6.42 -13.02 27.58
C LEU A 11 5.17 -12.29 27.05
N SER A 12 4.06 -13.01 26.92
CA SER A 12 2.78 -12.46 26.47
C SER A 12 2.25 -11.38 27.43
N ILE A 13 2.41 -11.57 28.74
CA ILE A 13 2.03 -10.58 29.76
C ILE A 13 2.91 -9.33 29.68
N LEU A 14 4.22 -9.50 29.44
CA LEU A 14 5.17 -8.41 29.27
C LEU A 14 4.88 -7.60 28.00
N TRP A 15 4.46 -8.27 26.91
CA TRP A 15 3.98 -7.63 25.68
C TRP A 15 2.70 -6.84 25.90
N ILE A 16 1.74 -7.39 26.65
CA ILE A 16 0.48 -6.69 26.98
C ILE A 16 0.76 -5.46 27.85
N LEU A 17 1.66 -5.57 28.84
CA LEU A 17 2.06 -4.45 29.69
C LEU A 17 2.82 -3.37 28.88
N CYS A 18 3.74 -3.77 28.00
CA CYS A 18 4.44 -2.84 27.11
C CYS A 18 3.53 -2.11 26.11
N LEU A 19 2.41 -2.74 25.69
CA LEU A 19 1.37 -2.10 24.86
C LEU A 19 0.43 -1.22 25.68
N ALA A 20 0.12 -1.59 26.92
CA ALA A 20 -0.82 -0.89 27.78
C ALA A 20 -0.24 0.38 28.42
N ILE A 21 1.05 0.39 28.74
CA ILE A 21 1.70 1.53 29.42
C ILE A 21 1.69 2.82 28.56
N PRO A 22 2.06 2.78 27.25
CA PRO A 22 1.93 3.94 26.37
C PRO A 22 0.46 4.36 26.18
N LEU A 23 -0.47 3.40 26.13
CA LEU A 23 -1.89 3.63 25.92
C LEU A 23 -2.55 4.38 27.10
N VAL A 24 -2.22 3.97 28.33
CA VAL A 24 -2.69 4.64 29.55
C VAL A 24 -2.14 6.06 29.63
N PHE A 25 -0.86 6.26 29.29
CA PHE A 25 -0.24 7.58 29.38
C PHE A 25 -0.77 8.57 28.33
N LEU A 26 -1.05 8.11 27.11
CA LEU A 26 -1.63 8.92 26.03
C LEU A 26 -3.09 9.33 26.32
N LEU A 27 -3.83 8.52 27.09
CA LEU A 27 -5.18 8.84 27.56
C LEU A 27 -5.18 9.82 28.75
N THR A 28 -4.09 9.90 29.52
CA THR A 28 -4.01 10.75 30.72
C THR A 28 -3.22 12.04 30.54
N ALA A 29 -2.38 12.16 29.51
CA ALA A 29 -1.53 13.33 29.28
C ALA A 29 -2.28 14.41 28.48
N SER A 30 -3.06 15.24 29.18
CA SER A 30 -3.58 16.50 28.62
C SER A 30 -2.47 17.56 28.58
N GLY A 31 -2.01 17.95 27.39
CA GLY A 31 -1.13 19.12 27.24
C GLY A 31 -0.27 19.09 25.97
N GLY A 32 -0.65 19.91 24.99
CA GLY A 32 0.13 20.15 23.77
C GLY A 32 1.41 20.94 24.05
N GLY A 33 2.55 20.38 23.65
CA GLY A 33 3.86 21.03 23.70
C GLY A 33 4.92 20.09 23.14
N MET A 34 6.09 20.62 22.77
CA MET A 34 7.22 19.96 22.06
C MET A 34 7.64 18.57 22.60
N HIS A 35 7.29 18.25 23.85
CA HIS A 35 7.40 16.91 24.43
C HIS A 35 6.53 15.85 23.73
N SER A 36 5.34 16.19 23.22
CA SER A 36 4.47 15.25 22.50
C SER A 36 5.10 14.72 21.22
N MET A 37 5.91 15.55 20.55
CA MET A 37 6.60 15.20 19.31
C MET A 37 7.76 14.23 19.58
N LEU A 38 8.55 14.47 20.62
CA LEU A 38 9.66 13.60 20.99
C LEU A 38 9.17 12.23 21.49
N TRP A 39 8.06 12.20 22.24
CA TRP A 39 7.41 10.96 22.68
C TRP A 39 6.72 10.20 21.54
N MET A 40 6.15 10.90 20.55
CA MET A 40 5.67 10.27 19.30
C MET A 40 6.80 9.54 18.57
N TRP A 41 7.99 10.17 18.45
CA TRP A 41 9.17 9.53 17.85
C TRP A 41 9.65 8.32 18.65
N ILE A 42 9.64 8.39 19.98
CA ILE A 42 9.99 7.26 20.84
C ILE A 42 9.01 6.09 20.66
N ILE A 43 7.70 6.36 20.66
CA ILE A 43 6.68 5.32 20.47
C ILE A 43 6.78 4.71 19.07
N LEU A 44 7.02 5.54 18.04
CA LEU A 44 7.23 5.07 16.67
C LEU A 44 8.46 4.16 16.57
N LEU A 45 9.59 4.56 17.15
CA LEU A 45 10.80 3.76 17.20
C LEU A 45 10.58 2.45 17.97
N LEU A 46 9.76 2.48 19.03
CA LEU A 46 9.41 1.29 19.80
C LEU A 46 8.53 0.33 18.99
N CYS A 47 7.55 0.84 18.24
CA CYS A 47 6.73 0.06 17.32
C CYS A 47 7.55 -0.55 16.19
N ILE A 48 8.48 0.22 15.61
CA ILE A 48 9.40 -0.27 14.57
C ILE A 48 10.34 -1.34 15.12
N TYR A 49 10.91 -1.11 16.31
CA TYR A 49 11.73 -2.10 17.00
C TYR A 49 10.94 -3.38 17.28
N MET A 50 9.69 -3.26 17.71
CA MET A 50 8.81 -4.41 17.93
C MET A 50 8.54 -5.17 16.64
N ILE A 51 8.16 -4.50 15.55
CA ILE A 51 7.94 -5.12 14.24
C ILE A 51 9.22 -5.78 13.73
N ALA A 52 10.36 -5.11 13.84
CA ALA A 52 11.67 -5.67 13.47
C ALA A 52 12.02 -6.88 14.33
N SER A 53 11.76 -6.83 15.64
CA SER A 53 12.00 -7.95 16.55
C SER A 53 11.09 -9.15 16.27
N MET A 54 9.84 -8.92 15.84
CA MET A 54 8.93 -9.98 15.39
C MET A 54 9.36 -10.56 14.04
N ALA A 55 9.86 -9.73 13.13
CA ALA A 55 10.43 -10.19 11.86
C ALA A 55 11.72 -11.00 12.07
N VAL A 56 12.54 -10.64 13.07
CA VAL A 56 13.73 -11.40 13.48
C VAL A 56 13.36 -12.67 14.24
N ALA A 57 12.37 -12.62 15.15
CA ALA A 57 11.88 -13.78 15.88
C ALA A 57 11.20 -14.81 14.97
N GLY A 58 10.50 -14.35 13.92
CA GLY A 58 9.97 -15.21 12.87
C GLY A 58 11.08 -15.84 12.01
N ARG A 59 12.18 -15.12 11.76
CA ARG A 59 13.37 -15.67 11.10
C ARG A 59 14.13 -16.66 11.97
N THR A 60 14.23 -16.45 13.28
CA THR A 60 14.89 -17.41 14.19
C THR A 60 14.02 -18.64 14.45
N ALA A 61 12.70 -18.51 14.53
CA ALA A 61 11.79 -19.66 14.59
C ALA A 61 11.85 -20.50 13.30
N GLY A 62 11.89 -19.84 12.13
CA GLY A 62 12.15 -20.51 10.85
C GLY A 62 13.55 -21.15 10.79
N ARG A 63 14.56 -20.49 11.36
CA ARG A 63 15.94 -20.99 11.39
C ARG A 63 16.16 -22.18 12.33
N THR A 64 15.40 -22.30 13.42
CA THR A 64 15.46 -23.49 14.30
C THR A 64 14.75 -24.70 13.69
N ASP A 65 13.79 -24.51 12.79
CA ASP A 65 13.19 -25.60 12.00
C ASP A 65 14.06 -25.93 10.76
N GLU A 66 14.73 -24.93 10.17
CA GLU A 66 15.66 -25.08 9.03
C GLU A 66 17.03 -25.68 9.41
N GLU A 67 17.53 -25.53 10.64
CA GLU A 67 18.81 -26.13 11.07
C GLU A 67 18.78 -27.67 11.17
N SER A 68 17.62 -28.30 10.89
CA SER A 68 17.51 -29.75 10.72
C SER A 68 17.45 -30.23 9.25
N VAL A 69 17.45 -29.30 8.28
CA VAL A 69 17.48 -29.63 6.85
C VAL A 69 18.88 -29.34 6.31
N ALA A 70 19.51 -30.40 5.81
CA ALA A 70 20.90 -30.43 5.37
C ALA A 70 21.35 -29.24 4.51
N ASP A 71 22.58 -28.81 4.75
CA ASP A 71 23.41 -27.99 3.85
C ASP A 71 23.51 -28.68 2.48
N ASP A 72 22.59 -28.36 1.57
CA ASP A 72 22.62 -28.83 0.19
C ASP A 72 22.95 -27.61 -0.70
N GLY A 73 24.25 -27.45 -0.97
CA GLY A 73 24.79 -26.39 -1.81
C GLY A 73 24.22 -26.39 -3.24
N VAL A 74 24.55 -25.35 -4.01
CA VAL A 74 24.12 -25.23 -5.42
C VAL A 74 24.66 -26.43 -6.21
N ARG A 75 23.77 -27.34 -6.62
CA ARG A 75 24.13 -28.53 -7.43
C ARG A 75 23.87 -28.26 -8.90
N MET A 76 24.84 -28.47 -9.77
CA MET A 76 24.62 -28.43 -11.23
C MET A 76 23.75 -29.61 -11.66
N ILE A 77 22.77 -29.36 -12.54
CA ILE A 77 21.89 -30.39 -13.09
C ILE A 77 22.49 -30.83 -14.44
N PRO A 78 22.95 -32.09 -14.58
CA PRO A 78 23.44 -32.63 -15.85
C PRO A 78 22.34 -32.65 -16.91
N ASP A 79 22.70 -32.56 -18.19
CA ASP A 79 21.74 -32.50 -19.31
C ASP A 79 20.73 -33.66 -19.34
N GLY A 80 21.12 -34.85 -18.86
CA GLY A 80 20.22 -36.02 -18.79
C GLY A 80 19.22 -36.00 -17.63
N GLU A 81 19.41 -35.15 -16.61
CA GLU A 81 18.50 -35.00 -15.46
C GLU A 81 17.58 -33.77 -15.59
N GLN A 82 17.71 -33.00 -16.67
CA GLN A 82 16.86 -31.85 -16.92
C GLN A 82 15.43 -32.31 -17.27
N PRO A 83 14.38 -31.69 -16.69
CA PRO A 83 13.01 -32.01 -17.04
C PRO A 83 12.81 -31.80 -18.56
N PRO A 84 12.26 -32.79 -19.29
CA PRO A 84 12.08 -32.70 -20.74
C PRO A 84 11.24 -31.48 -21.14
N ALA A 85 10.35 -31.03 -20.25
CA ALA A 85 9.54 -29.84 -20.43
C ALA A 85 10.37 -28.54 -20.56
N ILE A 86 11.49 -28.43 -19.86
CA ILE A 86 12.36 -27.25 -19.93
C ILE A 86 13.14 -27.21 -21.24
N ALA A 87 13.72 -28.35 -21.64
CA ALA A 87 14.43 -28.48 -22.92
C ALA A 87 13.50 -28.22 -24.12
N SER A 88 12.19 -28.45 -23.96
CA SER A 88 11.19 -28.23 -25.01
C SER A 88 10.85 -26.75 -25.26
N VAL A 89 11.23 -25.84 -24.34
CA VAL A 89 10.92 -24.40 -24.42
C VAL A 89 12.14 -23.49 -24.37
N MET A 90 13.29 -23.99 -23.92
CA MET A 90 14.52 -23.21 -23.71
C MET A 90 15.75 -23.99 -24.18
N ASP A 91 16.66 -23.27 -24.84
CA ASP A 91 18.06 -23.68 -25.01
C ASP A 91 18.83 -23.37 -23.72
N VAL A 92 18.99 -24.39 -22.87
CA VAL A 92 19.56 -24.28 -21.52
C VAL A 92 21.08 -24.20 -21.59
N ARG A 93 21.65 -23.13 -21.05
CA ARG A 93 23.10 -22.93 -20.95
C ARG A 93 23.65 -23.25 -19.57
N VAL A 94 22.84 -23.01 -18.53
CA VAL A 94 23.20 -23.30 -17.14
C VAL A 94 21.97 -23.86 -16.43
N ALA A 95 22.12 -24.99 -15.76
CA ALA A 95 21.07 -25.60 -14.95
C ALA A 95 21.60 -25.90 -13.55
N THR A 96 20.96 -25.36 -12.53
CA THR A 96 21.33 -25.57 -11.13
C THR A 96 20.10 -25.92 -10.29
N ARG A 97 20.30 -26.63 -9.19
CA ARG A 97 19.29 -26.91 -8.19
C ARG A 97 19.79 -26.40 -6.84
N GLN A 98 18.95 -25.65 -6.14
CA GLN A 98 19.24 -25.15 -4.79
C GLN A 98 17.98 -25.30 -3.94
N GLN A 99 18.07 -25.99 -2.80
CA GLN A 99 16.94 -26.18 -1.87
C GLN A 99 15.63 -26.69 -2.52
N GLY A 100 15.74 -27.64 -3.46
CA GLY A 100 14.59 -28.18 -4.18
C GLY A 100 14.01 -27.27 -5.28
N VAL A 101 14.56 -26.07 -5.47
CA VAL A 101 14.23 -25.16 -6.58
C VAL A 101 15.19 -25.39 -7.74
N GLY A 102 14.66 -25.66 -8.93
CA GLY A 102 15.45 -25.79 -10.15
C GLY A 102 15.57 -24.45 -10.88
N LEU A 103 16.79 -23.98 -11.14
CA LEU A 103 17.07 -22.77 -11.91
C LEU A 103 17.71 -23.13 -13.25
N PHE A 104 17.07 -22.74 -14.34
CA PHE A 104 17.52 -23.01 -15.70
C PHE A 104 17.69 -21.67 -16.42
N ARG A 105 18.89 -21.36 -16.91
CA ARG A 105 19.21 -20.11 -17.60
C ARG A 105 19.58 -20.38 -19.05
N GLY A 106 19.07 -19.55 -19.95
CA GLY A 106 19.27 -19.74 -21.38
C GLY A 106 18.34 -18.88 -22.23
N ARG A 107 18.25 -19.23 -23.52
CA ARG A 107 17.42 -18.52 -24.49
C ARG A 107 16.12 -19.27 -24.73
N LEU A 108 14.99 -18.59 -24.65
CA LEU A 108 13.71 -19.19 -25.01
C LEU A 108 13.63 -19.47 -26.51
N ASN A 109 13.12 -20.65 -26.86
CA ASN A 109 12.91 -21.10 -28.23
C ASN A 109 11.54 -20.67 -28.79
N MET A 110 10.69 -20.09 -27.94
CA MET A 110 9.35 -19.62 -28.26
C MET A 110 8.97 -18.41 -27.40
N PRO A 111 7.89 -17.67 -27.73
CA PRO A 111 7.43 -16.56 -26.91
C PRO A 111 7.14 -16.98 -25.46
N ALA A 112 7.51 -16.14 -24.48
CA ALA A 112 7.37 -16.46 -23.05
C ALA A 112 5.93 -16.84 -22.63
N ASP A 113 4.91 -16.20 -23.22
CA ASP A 113 3.50 -16.53 -23.00
C ASP A 113 3.17 -17.99 -23.43
N GLN A 114 3.78 -18.47 -24.52
CA GLN A 114 3.59 -19.84 -25.01
C GLN A 114 4.42 -20.85 -24.20
N ALA A 115 5.66 -20.48 -23.85
CA ALA A 115 6.53 -21.28 -23.00
C ALA A 115 5.87 -21.56 -21.64
N LEU A 116 5.29 -20.53 -21.00
CA LEU A 116 4.61 -20.68 -19.71
C LEU A 116 3.44 -21.68 -19.80
N LYS A 117 2.57 -21.54 -20.81
CA LYS A 117 1.43 -22.46 -21.01
C LYS A 117 1.88 -23.90 -21.24
N LYS A 118 2.94 -24.09 -22.03
CA LYS A 118 3.48 -25.42 -22.31
C LYS A 118 4.08 -26.06 -21.07
N LEU A 119 4.86 -25.30 -20.30
CA LEU A 119 5.42 -25.75 -19.02
C LEU A 119 4.32 -26.12 -18.02
N GLU A 120 3.27 -25.30 -17.89
CA GLU A 120 2.11 -25.63 -17.04
C GLU A 120 1.42 -26.93 -17.47
N SER A 121 1.30 -27.18 -18.79
CA SER A 121 0.67 -28.40 -19.30
C SER A 121 1.53 -29.67 -19.12
N GLU A 122 2.86 -29.53 -19.22
CA GLU A 122 3.79 -30.67 -19.18
C GLU A 122 4.27 -31.01 -17.76
N LEU A 123 4.38 -30.01 -16.87
CA LEU A 123 4.80 -30.20 -15.47
C LEU A 123 3.61 -30.53 -14.55
N GLY A 124 2.39 -30.26 -14.99
CA GLY A 124 1.15 -30.52 -14.25
C GLY A 124 1.11 -29.79 -12.91
N GLU A 125 0.44 -30.38 -11.92
CA GLU A 125 0.27 -29.76 -10.60
C GLU A 125 1.54 -29.79 -9.72
N ASN A 126 2.60 -30.48 -10.13
CA ASN A 126 3.73 -30.77 -9.25
C ASN A 126 4.75 -29.62 -9.17
N ALA A 127 4.76 -28.68 -10.12
CA ALA A 127 5.71 -27.58 -10.14
C ALA A 127 5.12 -26.28 -10.71
N VAL A 128 5.52 -25.15 -10.14
CA VAL A 128 5.15 -23.81 -10.61
C VAL A 128 6.34 -23.20 -11.36
N PRO A 129 6.25 -23.05 -12.70
CA PRO A 129 7.30 -22.41 -13.50
C PRO A 129 7.22 -20.89 -13.42
N LEU A 130 8.34 -20.25 -13.07
CA LEU A 130 8.51 -18.80 -13.00
C LEU A 130 9.58 -18.37 -14.01
N ILE A 131 9.16 -17.67 -15.06
CA ILE A 131 9.99 -17.15 -16.14
C ILE A 131 10.40 -15.71 -15.81
N GLN A 132 11.69 -15.50 -15.57
CA GLN A 132 12.29 -14.20 -15.26
C GLN A 132 13.33 -13.78 -16.30
N GLN A 133 13.58 -12.48 -16.36
CA GLN A 133 14.66 -11.92 -17.16
C GLN A 133 16.02 -12.16 -16.49
N ASP A 134 16.99 -12.66 -17.26
CA ASP A 134 18.37 -12.89 -16.80
C ASP A 134 19.33 -11.92 -17.52
N ASP A 135 20.30 -11.36 -16.78
CA ASP A 135 21.27 -10.37 -17.29
C ASP A 135 22.29 -10.95 -18.27
N GLU A 136 22.72 -12.19 -18.03
CA GLU A 136 23.87 -12.79 -18.71
C GLU A 136 23.43 -13.71 -19.85
N LEU A 137 22.35 -14.45 -19.64
CA LEU A 137 21.89 -15.53 -20.52
C LEU A 137 20.50 -15.24 -21.12
N GLY A 138 19.91 -14.09 -20.79
CA GLY A 138 18.67 -13.57 -21.36
C GLY A 138 17.40 -13.98 -20.63
N THR A 139 17.22 -15.27 -20.33
CA THR A 139 16.04 -15.77 -19.60
C THR A 139 16.42 -16.81 -18.55
N ALA A 140 15.73 -16.76 -17.41
CA ALA A 140 15.81 -17.76 -16.36
C ALA A 140 14.42 -18.36 -16.10
N ILE A 141 14.32 -19.68 -16.06
CA ILE A 141 13.15 -20.42 -15.58
C ILE A 141 13.48 -20.96 -14.20
N VAL A 142 12.67 -20.58 -13.22
CA VAL A 142 12.72 -21.07 -11.85
C VAL A 142 11.56 -22.03 -11.64
N LEU A 143 11.86 -23.29 -11.32
CA LEU A 143 10.89 -24.33 -11.00
C LEU A 143 10.81 -24.50 -9.49
N MET A 144 9.65 -24.20 -8.92
CA MET A 144 9.36 -24.38 -7.49
C MET A 144 8.38 -25.54 -7.30
N ASN A 145 8.54 -26.30 -6.22
CA ASN A 145 7.60 -27.36 -5.83
C ASN A 145 6.35 -26.74 -5.17
N ARG A 146 5.15 -27.17 -5.58
CA ARG A 146 3.86 -26.62 -5.13
C ARG A 146 3.58 -26.85 -3.64
N ALA A 147 4.17 -27.87 -3.03
CA ALA A 147 4.02 -28.15 -1.59
C ALA A 147 4.51 -27.01 -0.68
N THR A 148 5.47 -26.20 -1.16
CA THR A 148 5.97 -25.01 -0.45
C THR A 148 5.01 -23.82 -0.55
N ASP A 149 4.19 -23.75 -1.60
CA ASP A 149 3.15 -22.75 -1.76
C ASP A 149 1.94 -23.07 -0.85
N GLU A 150 1.38 -24.29 -0.92
CA GLU A 150 0.10 -24.60 -0.24
C GLU A 150 0.15 -24.49 1.30
N ALA A 151 1.30 -24.78 1.94
CA ALA A 151 1.44 -24.72 3.40
C ALA A 151 1.27 -23.31 4.02
N THR A 152 1.38 -22.24 3.21
CA THR A 152 1.09 -20.85 3.65
C THR A 152 -0.28 -20.33 3.18
N LEU A 153 -0.98 -21.05 2.28
CA LEU A 153 -2.10 -20.52 1.50
C LEU A 153 -3.50 -20.84 2.04
N GLU A 154 -3.63 -21.87 2.89
CA GLU A 154 -4.91 -22.39 3.37
C GLU A 154 -5.21 -22.13 4.85
N ARG A 155 -4.89 -20.95 5.39
CA ARG A 155 -5.55 -20.55 6.64
C ARG A 155 -6.94 -20.01 6.31
N PRO A 156 -8.05 -20.69 6.70
CA PRO A 156 -9.38 -20.15 6.52
C PRO A 156 -9.50 -18.88 7.36
N THR A 157 -9.61 -17.74 6.69
CA THR A 157 -9.90 -16.46 7.33
C THR A 157 -11.35 -16.48 7.79
N ARG A 158 -11.53 -16.32 9.11
CA ARG A 158 -12.84 -16.46 9.75
C ARG A 158 -13.71 -15.27 9.38
N ALA A 159 -14.84 -15.50 8.70
CA ALA A 159 -15.72 -14.42 8.20
C ALA A 159 -16.16 -13.42 9.30
N TRP A 160 -16.38 -13.88 10.53
CA TRP A 160 -16.74 -13.01 11.65
C TRP A 160 -15.65 -11.98 12.00
N LEU A 161 -14.38 -12.30 11.77
CA LEU A 161 -13.26 -11.40 12.04
C LEU A 161 -13.32 -10.18 11.10
N HIS A 162 -13.70 -10.38 9.84
CA HIS A 162 -13.85 -9.28 8.88
C HIS A 162 -14.96 -8.31 9.31
N TRP A 163 -16.12 -8.85 9.69
CA TRP A 163 -17.24 -8.04 10.15
C TRP A 163 -16.94 -7.32 11.47
N LEU A 164 -16.24 -7.98 12.39
CA LEU A 164 -15.79 -7.35 13.64
C LEU A 164 -14.83 -6.20 13.37
N LEU A 165 -13.81 -6.41 12.53
CA LEU A 165 -12.83 -5.38 12.19
C LEU A 165 -13.47 -4.21 11.43
N PHE A 166 -14.41 -4.49 10.52
CA PHE A 166 -15.20 -3.46 9.85
C PHE A 166 -16.03 -2.66 10.86
N ALA A 167 -16.75 -3.32 11.76
CA ALA A 167 -17.54 -2.67 12.80
C ALA A 167 -16.66 -1.81 13.73
N LEU A 168 -15.50 -2.32 14.13
CA LEU A 168 -14.55 -1.57 14.95
C LEU A 168 -14.01 -0.36 14.20
N THR A 169 -13.68 -0.50 12.92
CA THR A 169 -13.23 0.60 12.06
C THR A 169 -14.33 1.64 11.88
N PHE A 170 -15.58 1.22 11.71
CA PHE A 170 -16.73 2.11 11.62
C PHE A 170 -16.93 2.94 12.90
N VAL A 171 -16.84 2.30 14.07
CA VAL A 171 -16.95 3.00 15.35
C VAL A 171 -15.78 3.95 15.56
N THR A 172 -14.54 3.51 15.32
CA THR A 172 -13.36 4.38 15.51
C THR A 172 -13.40 5.56 14.54
N THR A 173 -13.66 5.34 13.26
CA THR A 173 -13.74 6.43 12.27
C THR A 173 -14.90 7.39 12.55
N THR A 174 -16.06 6.90 13.00
CA THR A 174 -17.17 7.79 13.39
C THR A 174 -16.79 8.67 14.58
N TYR A 175 -16.07 8.12 15.54
CA TYR A 175 -15.54 8.91 16.66
C TYR A 175 -14.48 9.93 16.21
N ALA A 176 -13.64 9.63 15.22
CA ALA A 176 -12.78 10.66 14.58
C ALA A 176 -13.62 11.76 13.95
N GLY A 177 -14.61 11.40 13.14
CA GLY A 177 -15.46 12.38 12.46
C GLY A 177 -16.17 13.31 13.44
N ALA A 178 -16.67 12.78 14.55
CA ALA A 178 -17.29 13.58 15.60
C ALA A 178 -16.28 14.51 16.30
N LEU A 179 -15.10 14.00 16.66
CA LEU A 179 -14.04 14.82 17.23
C LEU A 179 -13.56 15.92 16.27
N HIS A 180 -13.56 15.64 14.96
CA HIS A 180 -13.23 16.64 13.94
C HIS A 180 -14.26 17.76 13.85
N GLN A 181 -15.44 17.57 14.45
CA GLN A 181 -16.48 18.60 14.60
C GLN A 181 -16.51 19.19 16.02
N GLY A 182 -15.50 18.90 16.84
CA GLY A 182 -15.45 19.35 18.24
C GLY A 182 -16.38 18.57 19.19
N VAL A 183 -16.97 17.47 18.72
CA VAL A 183 -17.90 16.66 19.51
C VAL A 183 -17.18 15.47 20.13
N ASN A 184 -17.11 15.45 21.47
CA ASN A 184 -16.65 14.28 22.20
C ASN A 184 -17.82 13.31 22.45
N LEU A 185 -17.85 12.19 21.73
CA LEU A 185 -18.93 11.18 21.88
C LEU A 185 -18.96 10.49 23.25
N TRP A 186 -17.88 10.56 24.04
CA TRP A 186 -17.91 10.06 25.43
C TRP A 186 -18.76 10.94 26.33
N GLU A 187 -18.77 12.24 26.07
CA GLU A 187 -19.56 13.22 26.83
C GLU A 187 -20.96 13.39 26.21
N GLN A 188 -21.06 13.30 24.88
CA GLN A 188 -22.30 13.51 24.13
C GLN A 188 -22.61 12.31 23.20
N PRO A 189 -22.99 11.14 23.76
CA PRO A 189 -23.24 9.94 22.96
C PRO A 189 -24.41 10.10 21.97
N GLY A 190 -25.36 11.00 22.25
CA GLY A 190 -26.49 11.32 21.35
C GLY A 190 -26.08 12.00 20.04
N ALA A 191 -24.87 12.56 19.96
CA ALA A 191 -24.36 13.26 18.77
C ALA A 191 -23.59 12.34 17.81
N PHE A 192 -23.77 11.02 17.90
CA PHE A 192 -23.10 10.02 17.06
C PHE A 192 -23.24 10.29 15.55
N THR A 193 -24.37 10.87 15.13
CA THR A 193 -24.65 11.18 13.71
C THR A 193 -23.71 12.21 13.11
N VAL A 194 -23.08 13.06 13.92
CA VAL A 194 -22.16 14.12 13.48
C VAL A 194 -20.92 13.52 12.78
N GLY A 195 -20.46 12.36 13.24
CA GLY A 195 -19.28 11.70 12.67
C GLY A 195 -19.56 10.80 11.45
N LEU A 196 -20.83 10.51 11.16
CA LEU A 196 -21.22 9.57 10.11
C LEU A 196 -20.79 9.97 8.70
N PRO A 197 -20.90 11.25 8.27
CA PRO A 197 -20.51 11.61 6.91
C PRO A 197 -19.01 11.34 6.64
N TYR A 198 -18.16 11.49 7.65
CA TYR A 198 -16.74 11.14 7.54
C TYR A 198 -16.53 9.63 7.48
N SER A 199 -17.08 8.86 8.43
CA SER A 199 -16.85 7.41 8.48
C SER A 199 -17.40 6.68 7.26
N ILE A 200 -18.63 7.02 6.86
CA ILE A 200 -19.28 6.45 5.66
C ILE A 200 -18.48 6.82 4.42
N GLY A 201 -18.11 8.10 4.26
CA GLY A 201 -17.33 8.58 3.13
C GLY A 201 -15.99 7.86 3.01
N LEU A 202 -15.22 7.81 4.10
CA LEU A 202 -13.90 7.20 4.12
C LEU A 202 -13.95 5.69 3.88
N LEU A 203 -14.86 4.97 4.56
CA LEU A 203 -15.00 3.53 4.38
C LEU A 203 -15.49 3.16 2.98
N LEU A 204 -16.33 3.99 2.37
CA LEU A 204 -16.76 3.78 0.99
C LEU A 204 -15.58 3.95 0.02
N ILE A 205 -14.76 4.99 0.19
CA ILE A 205 -13.57 5.22 -0.64
C ILE A 205 -12.60 4.04 -0.53
N LEU A 206 -12.22 3.67 0.70
CA LEU A 206 -11.30 2.56 0.96
C LEU A 206 -11.87 1.20 0.51
N GLY A 207 -13.16 0.98 0.76
CA GLY A 207 -13.84 -0.24 0.37
C GLY A 207 -13.89 -0.40 -1.15
N VAL A 208 -14.24 0.67 -1.88
CA VAL A 208 -14.27 0.64 -3.35
C VAL A 208 -12.87 0.52 -3.95
N HIS A 209 -11.85 1.12 -3.34
CA HIS A 209 -10.43 0.92 -3.71
C HIS A 209 -10.06 -0.57 -3.64
N GLU A 210 -10.25 -1.22 -2.50
CA GLU A 210 -9.91 -2.64 -2.33
C GLU A 210 -10.79 -3.56 -3.18
N LEU A 211 -12.05 -3.22 -3.38
CA LEU A 211 -12.93 -3.95 -4.29
C LEU A 211 -12.46 -3.85 -5.75
N GLY A 212 -11.88 -2.72 -6.15
CA GLY A 212 -11.24 -2.55 -7.46
C GLY A 212 -10.13 -3.57 -7.69
N HIS A 213 -9.25 -3.73 -6.70
CA HIS A 213 -8.23 -4.79 -6.73
C HIS A 213 -8.86 -6.19 -6.73
N TYR A 214 -9.82 -6.45 -5.83
CA TYR A 214 -10.47 -7.75 -5.67
C TYR A 214 -11.14 -8.25 -6.96
N PHE A 215 -12.00 -7.43 -7.57
CA PHE A 215 -12.72 -7.82 -8.78
C PHE A 215 -11.79 -8.00 -9.97
N THR A 216 -10.76 -7.16 -10.10
CA THR A 216 -9.79 -7.28 -11.18
C THR A 216 -8.91 -8.52 -10.99
N ALA A 217 -8.50 -8.82 -9.76
CA ALA A 217 -7.74 -10.02 -9.46
C ALA A 217 -8.56 -11.29 -9.73
N LYS A 218 -9.86 -11.29 -9.37
CA LYS A 218 -10.80 -12.37 -9.72
C LYS A 218 -10.98 -12.53 -11.22
N HIS A 219 -11.08 -11.43 -11.96
CA HIS A 219 -11.17 -11.45 -13.43
C HIS A 219 -9.93 -12.11 -14.07
N HIS A 220 -8.74 -11.90 -13.50
CA HIS A 220 -7.50 -12.56 -13.92
C HIS A 220 -7.30 -13.98 -13.36
N GLY A 221 -8.29 -14.51 -12.63
CA GLY A 221 -8.24 -15.85 -12.05
C GLY A 221 -7.24 -16.00 -10.90
N LEU A 222 -6.94 -14.92 -10.17
CA LEU A 222 -6.02 -14.92 -9.04
C LEU A 222 -6.75 -15.29 -7.74
N ASN A 223 -6.05 -15.98 -6.84
CA ASN A 223 -6.53 -16.26 -5.50
C ASN A 223 -6.28 -15.05 -4.60
N VAL A 224 -7.36 -14.47 -4.07
CA VAL A 224 -7.33 -13.26 -3.23
C VAL A 224 -8.28 -13.39 -2.06
N THR A 225 -7.93 -12.77 -0.93
CA THR A 225 -8.85 -12.62 0.20
C THR A 225 -9.86 -11.50 -0.07
N PRO A 226 -11.03 -11.51 0.59
CA PRO A 226 -11.86 -10.32 0.65
C PRO A 226 -11.15 -9.19 1.43
N PRO A 227 -11.61 -7.93 1.28
CA PRO A 227 -11.02 -6.78 1.95
C PRO A 227 -11.02 -6.93 3.48
N PHE A 228 -9.91 -6.55 4.11
CA PHE A 228 -9.79 -6.43 5.56
C PHE A 228 -9.57 -4.97 5.93
N PHE A 229 -10.44 -4.42 6.77
CA PHE A 229 -10.25 -3.09 7.34
C PHE A 229 -9.38 -3.18 8.59
N ILE A 230 -8.39 -2.32 8.72
CA ILE A 230 -7.53 -2.27 9.92
C ILE A 230 -7.91 -1.02 10.74
N PRO A 231 -8.58 -1.19 11.89
CA PRO A 231 -8.83 -0.09 12.81
C PRO A 231 -7.55 0.30 13.56
N ILE A 232 -7.35 1.60 13.78
CA ILE A 232 -6.29 2.11 14.64
C ILE A 232 -6.91 2.99 15.72
N PRO A 233 -6.44 2.92 16.98
CA PRO A 233 -6.90 3.84 18.01
C PRO A 233 -6.34 5.27 17.90
N PHE A 234 -5.38 5.56 17.01
CA PHE A 234 -4.69 6.85 16.89
C PHE A 234 -4.72 7.46 15.46
N ALA A 235 -4.42 8.77 15.36
CA ALA A 235 -4.37 9.56 14.12
C ALA A 235 -5.66 9.47 13.27
N LEU A 236 -5.56 8.92 12.05
CA LEU A 236 -6.66 8.78 11.08
C LEU A 236 -7.72 7.74 11.47
N ARG A 237 -7.49 7.01 12.58
CA ARG A 237 -8.34 5.95 13.14
C ARG A 237 -8.59 4.72 12.28
N THR A 238 -7.93 4.63 11.13
CA THR A 238 -7.82 3.44 10.26
C THR A 238 -6.47 3.45 9.53
N PHE A 239 -5.88 2.27 9.32
CA PHE A 239 -4.70 2.08 8.45
C PHE A 239 -5.10 1.86 6.98
N GLY A 240 -6.40 1.92 6.69
CA GLY A 240 -6.95 1.57 5.39
C GLY A 240 -7.64 0.21 5.42
N ALA A 241 -7.93 -0.27 4.22
CA ALA A 241 -8.28 -1.64 3.97
C ALA A 241 -7.20 -2.27 3.08
N PHE A 242 -7.04 -3.58 3.13
CA PHE A 242 -6.12 -4.29 2.23
C PHE A 242 -6.70 -5.64 1.82
N ILE A 243 -6.39 -6.07 0.59
CA ILE A 243 -6.51 -7.46 0.15
C ILE A 243 -5.16 -8.18 0.25
N GLN A 244 -5.21 -9.48 0.57
CA GLN A 244 -4.03 -10.34 0.53
C GLN A 244 -4.05 -11.18 -0.76
N MET A 245 -3.03 -11.00 -1.59
CA MET A 245 -2.77 -11.85 -2.75
C MET A 245 -2.26 -13.22 -2.26
N LYS A 246 -2.98 -14.29 -2.61
CA LYS A 246 -2.64 -15.69 -2.30
C LYS A 246 -1.98 -16.44 -3.46
N SER A 247 -1.79 -15.79 -4.60
CA SER A 247 -1.11 -16.40 -5.73
C SER A 247 -0.32 -15.34 -6.50
N PRO A 248 0.86 -15.66 -7.05
CA PRO A 248 1.59 -14.75 -7.92
C PRO A 248 0.77 -14.40 -9.16
N THR A 249 1.00 -13.21 -9.71
CA THR A 249 0.35 -12.77 -10.95
C THR A 249 0.93 -13.52 -12.15
N ARG A 250 0.08 -13.85 -13.14
CA ARG A 250 0.52 -14.64 -14.31
C ARG A 250 1.54 -13.92 -15.19
N ASN A 251 1.33 -12.62 -15.42
CA ASN A 251 2.19 -11.81 -16.27
C ASN A 251 2.10 -10.34 -15.87
N ARG A 252 2.95 -9.51 -16.48
CA ARG A 252 2.96 -8.06 -16.26
C ARG A 252 1.62 -7.38 -16.58
N ARG A 253 0.78 -7.94 -17.49
CA ARG A 253 -0.53 -7.37 -17.81
C ARG A 253 -1.51 -7.51 -16.65
N ALA A 254 -1.61 -8.71 -16.07
CA ALA A 254 -2.43 -8.96 -14.89
C ALA A 254 -1.94 -8.14 -13.68
N LEU A 255 -0.61 -8.03 -13.51
CA LEU A 255 -0.03 -7.21 -12.46
C LEU A 255 -0.42 -5.73 -12.61
N PHE A 256 -0.32 -5.18 -13.82
CA PHE A 256 -0.71 -3.80 -14.11
C PHE A 256 -2.21 -3.56 -13.88
N ASP A 257 -3.06 -4.44 -14.42
CA ASP A 257 -4.52 -4.28 -14.36
C ASP A 257 -5.01 -4.29 -12.90
N VAL A 258 -4.49 -5.22 -12.08
CA VAL A 258 -4.83 -5.27 -10.65
C VAL A 258 -4.31 -4.04 -9.92
N ALA A 259 -3.07 -3.62 -10.15
CA ALA A 259 -2.46 -2.49 -9.46
C ALA A 259 -3.15 -1.16 -9.76
N VAL A 260 -3.58 -0.92 -11.01
CA VAL A 260 -4.22 0.34 -11.38
C VAL A 260 -5.71 0.41 -10.98
N ALA A 261 -6.38 -0.73 -10.86
CA ALA A 261 -7.82 -0.79 -10.62
C ALA A 261 -8.25 -0.19 -9.27
N GLY A 262 -7.50 -0.47 -8.19
CA GLY A 262 -7.84 0.04 -6.86
C GLY A 262 -7.78 1.56 -6.78
N PRO A 263 -6.63 2.20 -7.09
CA PRO A 263 -6.50 3.66 -7.08
C PRO A 263 -7.54 4.38 -7.94
N LEU A 264 -7.82 3.88 -9.15
CA LEU A 264 -8.83 4.50 -10.01
C LEU A 264 -10.25 4.33 -9.43
N ALA A 265 -10.59 3.17 -8.89
CA ALA A 265 -11.88 2.94 -8.25
C ALA A 265 -12.07 3.82 -7.00
N GLY A 266 -11.03 3.95 -6.17
CA GLY A 266 -11.02 4.84 -5.01
C GLY A 266 -11.24 6.30 -5.41
N LEU A 267 -10.54 6.78 -6.44
CA LEU A 267 -10.69 8.15 -6.96
C LEU A 267 -12.09 8.46 -7.49
N VAL A 268 -12.74 7.50 -8.15
CA VAL A 268 -14.13 7.64 -8.65
C VAL A 268 -15.10 7.95 -7.51
N VAL A 269 -14.82 7.51 -6.28
CA VAL A 269 -15.62 7.82 -5.09
C VAL A 269 -15.10 9.07 -4.37
N ALA A 270 -13.77 9.21 -4.24
CA ALA A 270 -13.15 10.29 -3.48
C ALA A 270 -13.42 11.67 -4.11
N ILE A 271 -13.40 11.78 -5.44
CA ILE A 271 -13.62 13.05 -6.15
C ILE A 271 -15.06 13.57 -5.92
N PRO A 272 -16.14 12.80 -6.16
CA PRO A 272 -17.50 13.24 -5.83
C PRO A 272 -17.70 13.53 -4.35
N ALA A 273 -17.18 12.69 -3.45
CA ALA A 273 -17.28 12.92 -2.01
C ALA A 273 -16.64 14.25 -1.62
N LEU A 274 -15.46 14.56 -2.18
CA LEU A 274 -14.79 15.82 -1.95
C LEU A 274 -15.60 17.00 -2.51
N LEU A 275 -16.10 16.93 -3.74
CA LEU A 275 -16.90 18.00 -4.35
C LEU A 275 -18.17 18.31 -3.55
N ILE A 276 -18.91 17.27 -3.13
CA ILE A 276 -20.13 17.43 -2.32
C ILE A 276 -19.77 17.95 -0.93
N GLY A 277 -18.68 17.45 -0.35
CA GLY A 277 -18.20 17.89 0.94
C GLY A 277 -17.79 19.36 0.96
N LEU A 278 -17.11 19.83 -0.08
CA LEU A 278 -16.62 21.21 -0.20
C LEU A 278 -17.76 22.22 -0.24
N GLN A 279 -18.93 21.86 -0.77
CA GLN A 279 -20.11 22.75 -0.74
C GLN A 279 -20.62 23.02 0.70
N ASN A 280 -20.24 22.18 1.66
CA ASN A 280 -20.55 22.33 3.08
C ASN A 280 -19.32 22.75 3.89
N SER A 281 -18.24 23.17 3.22
CA SER A 281 -17.02 23.66 3.85
C SER A 281 -17.07 25.17 4.07
N GLU A 282 -16.36 25.63 5.08
CA GLU A 282 -16.22 27.05 5.38
C GLU A 282 -14.89 27.57 4.83
N VAL A 283 -14.90 28.76 4.24
CA VAL A 283 -13.72 29.41 3.66
C VAL A 283 -13.31 30.54 4.59
N LEU A 284 -12.15 30.36 5.23
CA LEU A 284 -11.67 31.25 6.27
C LEU A 284 -10.56 32.18 5.74
N PRO A 285 -10.56 33.47 6.12
CA PRO A 285 -9.48 34.38 5.81
C PRO A 285 -8.12 33.92 6.38
N PRO A 286 -6.99 34.33 5.74
CA PRO A 286 -5.64 33.87 6.10
C PRO A 286 -5.20 34.17 7.54
N GLU A 287 -5.84 35.17 8.16
CA GLU A 287 -5.57 35.67 9.50
C GLU A 287 -6.25 34.87 10.62
N THR A 288 -7.09 33.89 10.26
CA THR A 288 -7.74 33.00 11.22
C THR A 288 -6.74 31.96 11.72
N GLU A 289 -6.35 32.02 13.00
CA GLU A 289 -5.52 30.98 13.62
C GLU A 289 -6.29 29.65 13.72
N VAL A 290 -6.28 28.87 12.65
CA VAL A 290 -6.76 27.49 12.69
C VAL A 290 -5.60 26.60 13.13
N ALA A 291 -5.85 25.76 14.14
CA ALA A 291 -4.87 24.81 14.68
C ALA A 291 -4.16 24.08 13.55
N SER A 292 -2.93 24.50 13.25
CA SER A 292 -2.18 24.07 12.08
C SER A 292 -1.48 22.75 12.40
N GLY A 293 -2.07 21.64 11.94
CA GLY A 293 -1.51 20.30 12.07
C GLY A 293 -2.06 19.39 10.99
N MET A 294 -1.51 18.18 10.84
CA MET A 294 -1.99 17.16 9.88
C MET A 294 -3.46 16.75 10.12
N LEU A 295 -4.02 17.13 11.27
CA LEU A 295 -5.41 16.95 11.71
C LEU A 295 -6.12 18.29 11.99
N GLY A 296 -5.51 19.39 11.55
CA GLY A 296 -6.02 20.75 11.66
C GLY A 296 -7.13 20.99 10.65
N HIS A 297 -8.21 21.60 11.11
CA HIS A 297 -9.52 21.65 10.46
C HIS A 297 -9.58 22.29 9.07
N GLY A 298 -8.47 22.74 8.47
CA GLY A 298 -8.46 23.16 7.07
C GLY A 298 -7.11 23.00 6.39
N THR A 299 -7.17 22.89 5.07
CA THR A 299 -5.99 22.84 4.20
C THR A 299 -5.97 24.09 3.33
N SER A 300 -4.77 24.50 2.91
CA SER A 300 -4.65 25.54 1.89
C SER A 300 -5.24 25.01 0.58
N ALA A 301 -6.02 25.86 -0.10
CA ALA A 301 -6.57 25.57 -1.43
C ALA A 301 -5.49 25.12 -2.43
N GLY A 302 -4.25 25.60 -2.29
CA GLY A 302 -3.13 25.26 -3.15
C GLY A 302 -2.27 24.09 -2.68
N SER A 303 -2.69 23.32 -1.68
CA SER A 303 -1.91 22.19 -1.17
C SER A 303 -1.62 21.15 -2.25
N SER A 304 -2.49 21.03 -3.25
CA SER A 304 -2.23 20.27 -4.48
C SER A 304 -2.97 20.85 -5.68
N ILE A 305 -2.47 20.59 -6.89
CA ILE A 305 -3.12 21.02 -8.14
C ILE A 305 -4.53 20.44 -8.26
N LEU A 306 -4.70 19.14 -7.96
CA LEU A 306 -6.02 18.50 -8.06
C LEU A 306 -6.99 19.07 -7.02
N PHE A 307 -6.54 19.27 -5.77
CA PHE A 307 -7.38 19.84 -4.73
C PHE A 307 -7.78 21.28 -5.07
N ALA A 308 -6.86 22.09 -5.58
CA ALA A 308 -7.15 23.46 -6.02
C ALA A 308 -8.21 23.49 -7.12
N LEU A 309 -8.08 22.61 -8.13
CA LEU A 309 -9.05 22.52 -9.22
C LEU A 309 -10.45 22.13 -8.70
N LEU A 310 -10.53 21.09 -7.85
CA LEU A 310 -11.80 20.64 -7.28
C LEU A 310 -12.42 21.69 -6.35
N SER A 311 -11.59 22.39 -5.58
CA SER A 311 -12.01 23.50 -4.71
C SER A 311 -12.55 24.66 -5.53
N LYS A 312 -11.88 25.03 -6.63
CA LYS A 312 -12.35 26.08 -7.54
C LYS A 312 -13.68 25.71 -8.19
N ILE A 313 -13.86 24.45 -8.59
CA ILE A 313 -15.13 23.95 -9.16
C ILE A 313 -16.26 24.00 -8.12
N ALA A 314 -15.99 23.63 -6.86
CA ALA A 314 -17.01 23.55 -5.82
C ALA A 314 -17.35 24.90 -5.17
N LEU A 315 -16.37 25.77 -4.95
CA LEU A 315 -16.48 27.02 -4.18
C LEU A 315 -16.48 28.29 -5.06
N GLY A 316 -16.04 28.19 -6.33
CA GLY A 316 -16.08 29.29 -7.29
C GLY A 316 -15.25 30.51 -6.87
N GLU A 317 -15.92 31.67 -6.79
CA GLU A 317 -15.30 32.96 -6.43
C GLU A 317 -15.04 33.12 -4.93
N GLN A 318 -15.61 32.24 -4.09
CA GLN A 318 -15.39 32.27 -2.64
C GLN A 318 -13.94 31.90 -2.27
N LEU A 319 -13.24 31.21 -3.17
CA LEU A 319 -11.87 30.79 -3.01
C LEU A 319 -10.91 31.89 -3.49
N GLN A 320 -10.29 32.58 -2.53
CA GLN A 320 -9.25 33.59 -2.78
C GLN A 320 -7.88 33.07 -2.35
N ASP A 321 -6.80 33.69 -2.85
CA ASP A 321 -5.44 33.27 -2.50
C ASP A 321 -5.15 33.52 -1.01
N GLY A 322 -4.44 32.57 -0.39
CA GLY A 322 -4.14 32.59 1.04
C GLY A 322 -5.30 32.15 1.95
N TYR A 323 -6.53 31.96 1.44
CA TYR A 323 -7.64 31.50 2.27
C TYR A 323 -7.48 30.02 2.62
N LEU A 324 -7.91 29.67 3.84
CA LEU A 324 -7.91 28.31 4.35
C LEU A 324 -9.30 27.70 4.18
N VAL A 325 -9.38 26.51 3.61
CA VAL A 325 -10.66 25.80 3.47
C VAL A 325 -10.84 24.87 4.65
N GLN A 326 -11.76 25.21 5.55
CA GLN A 326 -12.17 24.34 6.64
C GLN A 326 -13.04 23.20 6.10
N LEU A 327 -12.50 21.98 6.15
CA LEU A 327 -13.11 20.82 5.50
C LEU A 327 -14.29 20.29 6.32
N SER A 328 -15.46 20.15 5.67
CA SER A 328 -16.58 19.41 6.25
C SER A 328 -16.18 17.93 6.45
N PRO A 329 -16.87 17.16 7.30
CA PRO A 329 -16.51 15.75 7.54
C PRO A 329 -16.41 14.91 6.26
N LEU A 330 -17.30 15.14 5.30
CA LEU A 330 -17.29 14.47 4.01
C LEU A 330 -16.16 14.98 3.10
N ALA A 331 -15.91 16.30 3.10
CA ALA A 331 -14.80 16.88 2.32
C ALA A 331 -13.46 16.34 2.82
N PHE A 332 -13.30 16.24 4.13
CA PHE A 332 -12.12 15.68 4.77
C PHE A 332 -11.93 14.21 4.41
N ALA A 333 -13.00 13.41 4.38
CA ALA A 333 -12.92 12.03 3.89
C ALA A 333 -12.47 11.94 2.42
N GLY A 334 -13.00 12.80 1.55
CA GLY A 334 -12.59 12.87 0.14
C GLY A 334 -11.13 13.30 -0.04
N TRP A 335 -10.70 14.34 0.68
CA TRP A 335 -9.31 14.80 0.69
C TRP A 335 -8.35 13.71 1.18
N LEU A 336 -8.72 13.03 2.28
CA LEU A 336 -7.95 11.91 2.79
C LEU A 336 -7.91 10.74 1.80
N GLY A 337 -9.01 10.50 1.07
CA GLY A 337 -9.07 9.56 -0.04
C GLY A 337 -8.07 9.87 -1.15
N LEU A 338 -7.95 11.14 -1.57
CA LEU A 338 -6.91 11.58 -2.51
C LEU A 338 -5.51 11.30 -1.96
N PHE A 339 -5.29 11.63 -0.69
CA PHE A 339 -4.00 11.42 -0.01
C PHE A 339 -3.60 9.94 0.04
N ILE A 340 -4.51 9.05 0.47
CA ILE A 340 -4.28 7.60 0.53
C ILE A 340 -4.03 7.03 -0.86
N THR A 341 -4.80 7.48 -1.86
CA THR A 341 -4.58 7.10 -3.26
C THR A 341 -3.18 7.51 -3.73
N ALA A 342 -2.75 8.73 -3.42
CA ALA A 342 -1.42 9.21 -3.78
C ALA A 342 -0.31 8.39 -3.10
N LEU A 343 -0.49 8.02 -1.83
CA LEU A 343 0.45 7.14 -1.16
C LEU A 343 0.55 5.79 -1.89
N ASN A 344 -0.58 5.14 -2.19
CA ASN A 344 -0.61 3.86 -2.89
C ASN A 344 -0.04 3.94 -4.32
N LEU A 345 -0.22 5.08 -5.01
CA LEU A 345 0.31 5.29 -6.36
C LEU A 345 1.79 5.67 -6.41
N MET A 346 2.44 5.92 -5.27
CA MET A 346 3.89 6.15 -5.28
C MET A 346 4.61 4.93 -5.86
N PRO A 347 5.59 5.11 -6.75
CA PRO A 347 6.18 4.01 -7.48
C PRO A 347 7.19 3.21 -6.66
N ILE A 348 6.84 2.80 -5.44
CA ILE A 348 7.75 2.26 -4.42
C ILE A 348 7.32 0.83 -4.02
N GLY A 349 8.22 -0.13 -4.22
CA GLY A 349 8.08 -1.49 -3.66
C GLY A 349 6.75 -2.19 -3.99
N GLN A 350 6.04 -2.63 -2.95
CA GLN A 350 4.75 -3.33 -2.99
C GLN A 350 3.52 -2.41 -3.05
N LEU A 351 3.72 -1.09 -3.09
CA LEU A 351 2.59 -0.18 -3.33
C LEU A 351 2.06 -0.39 -4.76
N ASP A 352 0.80 -0.01 -4.99
CA ASP A 352 0.15 -0.11 -6.30
C ASP A 352 0.98 0.55 -7.40
N GLY A 353 1.52 1.73 -7.15
CA GLY A 353 2.41 2.43 -8.06
C GLY A 353 3.71 1.68 -8.35
N GLY A 354 4.25 0.94 -7.37
CA GLY A 354 5.43 0.10 -7.52
C GLY A 354 5.16 -1.09 -8.45
N HIS A 355 4.01 -1.73 -8.27
CA HIS A 355 3.54 -2.79 -9.17
C HIS A 355 3.26 -2.28 -10.58
N MET A 356 2.67 -1.08 -10.73
CA MET A 356 2.50 -0.42 -12.01
C MET A 356 3.83 -0.10 -12.69
N ALA A 357 4.77 0.54 -11.99
CA ALA A 357 6.09 0.89 -12.53
C ALA A 357 6.85 -0.36 -12.99
N ARG A 358 6.84 -1.43 -12.19
CA ARG A 358 7.43 -2.72 -12.56
C ARG A 358 6.76 -3.33 -13.79
N ALA A 359 5.44 -3.30 -13.87
CA ALA A 359 4.72 -3.87 -15.02
C ALA A 359 4.99 -3.09 -16.32
N MET A 360 5.09 -1.76 -16.23
CA MET A 360 5.33 -0.87 -17.38
C MET A 360 6.77 -0.94 -17.89
N PHE A 361 7.75 -0.86 -17.00
CA PHE A 361 9.17 -0.68 -17.35
C PHE A 361 10.02 -1.94 -17.13
N GLY A 362 9.43 -2.99 -16.59
CA GLY A 362 10.11 -4.22 -16.21
C GLY A 362 10.80 -4.13 -14.85
N ARG A 363 11.34 -5.27 -14.39
CA ARG A 363 11.88 -5.43 -13.04
C ARG A 363 12.98 -4.43 -12.70
N ARG A 364 14.05 -4.35 -13.49
CA ARG A 364 15.22 -3.52 -13.17
C ARG A 364 14.91 -2.04 -13.13
N VAL A 365 14.22 -1.55 -14.17
CA VAL A 365 13.85 -0.13 -14.27
C VAL A 365 12.81 0.21 -13.19
N GLY A 366 11.82 -0.64 -12.97
CA GLY A 366 10.83 -0.46 -11.90
C GLY A 366 11.45 -0.41 -10.50
N GLU A 367 12.40 -1.31 -10.19
CA GLU A 367 13.13 -1.32 -8.91
C GLU A 367 14.00 -0.07 -8.74
N THR A 368 14.60 0.42 -9.84
CA THR A 368 15.37 1.68 -9.85
C THR A 368 14.46 2.87 -9.59
N ILE A 369 13.33 2.97 -10.30
CA ILE A 369 12.33 4.02 -10.09
C ILE A 369 11.87 4.04 -8.63
N GLY A 370 11.58 2.86 -8.05
CA GLY A 370 11.15 2.80 -6.66
C GLY A 370 12.22 3.14 -5.64
N SER A 371 13.47 2.80 -5.92
CA SER A 371 14.60 3.22 -5.09
C SER A 371 14.77 4.74 -5.14
N VAL A 372 14.71 5.34 -6.34
CA VAL A 372 14.80 6.80 -6.52
C VAL A 372 13.64 7.51 -5.83
N ALA A 373 12.41 7.01 -5.97
CA ALA A 373 11.24 7.58 -5.31
C ALA A 373 11.33 7.50 -3.78
N MET A 374 11.80 6.38 -3.24
CA MET A 374 12.02 6.23 -1.79
C MET A 374 13.07 7.21 -1.26
N TRP A 375 14.23 7.31 -1.92
CA TRP A 375 15.26 8.27 -1.52
C TRP A 375 14.81 9.71 -1.66
N SER A 376 14.04 10.03 -2.71
CA SER A 376 13.43 11.35 -2.88
C SER A 376 12.48 11.67 -1.74
N LEU A 377 11.66 10.71 -1.29
CA LEU A 377 10.77 10.88 -0.16
C LEU A 377 11.54 11.13 1.15
N PHE A 378 12.66 10.44 1.39
CA PHE A 378 13.55 10.73 2.53
C PHE A 378 14.17 12.13 2.44
N LEU A 379 14.62 12.55 1.26
CA LEU A 379 15.18 13.90 1.07
C LEU A 379 14.12 14.98 1.31
N LEU A 380 12.91 14.81 0.78
CA LEU A 380 11.79 15.72 1.04
C LEU A 380 11.43 15.74 2.54
N ALA A 381 11.51 14.59 3.21
CA ALA A 381 11.29 14.52 4.65
C ALA A 381 12.32 15.31 5.47
N ILE A 382 13.58 15.31 5.05
CA ILE A 382 14.65 16.02 5.75
C ILE A 382 14.63 17.52 5.44
N PHE A 383 14.43 17.89 4.17
CA PHE A 383 14.65 19.26 3.70
C PHE A 383 13.38 20.09 3.49
N VAL A 384 12.22 19.45 3.33
CA VAL A 384 10.96 20.15 3.00
C VAL A 384 9.97 20.06 4.14
N TRP A 385 9.61 18.84 4.56
CA TRP A 385 8.63 18.65 5.63
C TRP A 385 8.94 17.42 6.49
N PRO A 386 9.37 17.61 7.75
CA PRO A 386 9.67 16.52 8.68
C PRO A 386 8.52 15.52 8.89
N GLY A 387 7.27 15.93 8.65
CA GLY A 387 6.10 15.04 8.72
C GLY A 387 6.15 13.88 7.70
N LEU A 388 6.83 14.06 6.56
CA LEU A 388 7.02 12.99 5.58
C LEU A 388 7.91 11.86 6.11
N LEU A 389 8.74 12.11 7.13
CA LEU A 389 9.66 11.10 7.65
C LEU A 389 8.91 9.90 8.24
N PHE A 390 7.76 10.15 8.88
CA PHE A 390 6.87 9.08 9.36
C PHE A 390 6.43 8.18 8.19
N PHE A 391 5.94 8.77 7.09
CA PHE A 391 5.49 8.03 5.92
C PHE A 391 6.64 7.33 5.19
N ALA A 392 7.79 8.00 5.05
CA ALA A 392 8.98 7.41 4.45
C ALA A 392 9.42 6.14 5.19
N LEU A 393 9.49 6.21 6.51
CA LEU A 393 9.87 5.10 7.36
C LEU A 393 8.82 3.98 7.34
N PHE A 394 7.54 4.34 7.45
CA PHE A 394 6.42 3.41 7.36
C PHE A 394 6.44 2.62 6.04
N ILE A 395 6.57 3.33 4.91
CA ILE A 395 6.63 2.71 3.59
C ILE A 395 7.92 1.90 3.44
N PHE A 396 9.06 2.36 3.96
CA PHE A 396 10.31 1.60 3.91
C PHE A 396 10.19 0.21 4.57
N PHE A 397 9.51 0.11 5.71
CA PHE A 397 9.33 -1.17 6.39
C PHE A 397 8.26 -2.07 5.75
N ILE A 398 7.22 -1.49 5.15
CA ILE A 398 6.10 -2.25 4.56
C ILE A 398 6.34 -2.61 3.10
N ALA A 399 6.89 -1.69 2.31
CA ALA A 399 6.91 -1.81 0.86
C ALA A 399 7.82 -2.94 0.35
N GLY A 400 8.79 -3.43 1.14
CA GLY A 400 9.51 -4.69 0.90
C GLY A 400 9.96 -4.96 -0.55
N ARG A 401 10.16 -6.25 -0.89
CA ARG A 401 10.25 -6.71 -2.29
C ARG A 401 9.05 -7.60 -2.56
N GLY A 402 8.24 -7.26 -3.56
CA GLY A 402 7.04 -8.04 -3.92
C GLY A 402 7.37 -9.34 -4.64
N THR A 403 6.42 -10.29 -4.62
CA THR A 403 6.52 -11.54 -5.39
C THR A 403 6.51 -11.23 -6.90
N PRO A 404 7.48 -11.76 -7.67
CA PRO A 404 7.55 -11.53 -9.11
C PRO A 404 6.38 -12.22 -9.85
N PRO A 405 5.93 -11.68 -11.00
CA PRO A 405 4.96 -12.36 -11.86
C PRO A 405 5.57 -13.61 -12.49
N LEU A 406 4.75 -14.63 -12.76
CA LEU A 406 5.15 -15.91 -13.38
C LEU A 406 5.81 -15.71 -14.75
N ASN A 407 5.33 -14.74 -15.54
CA ASN A 407 6.02 -14.27 -16.73
C ASN A 407 6.36 -12.78 -16.60
N ASP A 408 7.63 -12.52 -16.31
CA ASP A 408 8.18 -11.18 -16.18
C ASP A 408 8.93 -10.72 -17.45
N ILE A 409 8.59 -11.22 -18.64
CA ILE A 409 9.26 -10.85 -19.90
C ILE A 409 8.28 -10.14 -20.85
N THR A 410 7.06 -10.65 -20.97
CA THR A 410 6.07 -10.10 -21.90
C THR A 410 5.67 -8.67 -21.52
N PRO A 411 5.87 -7.66 -22.40
CA PRO A 411 5.49 -6.29 -22.11
C PRO A 411 3.96 -6.08 -22.13
N ILE A 412 3.52 -5.01 -21.49
CA ILE A 412 2.13 -4.58 -21.52
C ILE A 412 1.77 -3.91 -22.85
N SER A 413 0.49 -3.94 -23.22
CA SER A 413 -0.03 -3.28 -24.43
C SER A 413 0.08 -1.75 -24.34
N SER A 414 0.24 -1.06 -25.46
CA SER A 414 0.33 0.41 -25.51
C SER A 414 -0.84 1.13 -24.86
N GLY A 415 -2.06 0.61 -24.96
CA GLY A 415 -3.22 1.19 -24.26
C GLY A 415 -3.08 1.19 -22.73
N ARG A 416 -2.48 0.14 -22.15
CA ARG A 416 -2.19 0.06 -20.72
C ARG A 416 -1.08 1.01 -20.31
N GLN A 417 -0.08 1.21 -21.17
CA GLN A 417 0.96 2.20 -20.92
C GLN A 417 0.38 3.61 -20.79
N TRP A 418 -0.53 4.00 -21.68
CA TRP A 418 -1.22 5.29 -21.60
C TRP A 418 -2.05 5.46 -20.33
N ILE A 419 -2.77 4.41 -19.91
CA ILE A 419 -3.48 4.42 -18.63
C ILE A 419 -2.48 4.64 -17.48
N GLY A 420 -1.35 3.94 -17.49
CA GLY A 420 -0.32 4.07 -16.46
C GLY A 420 0.26 5.48 -16.39
N TYR A 421 0.56 6.09 -17.54
CA TYR A 421 0.99 7.49 -17.60
C TYR A 421 -0.07 8.45 -17.08
N ALA A 422 -1.34 8.28 -17.47
CA ALA A 422 -2.45 9.09 -16.97
C ALA A 422 -2.59 8.98 -15.44
N THR A 423 -2.47 7.77 -14.88
CA THR A 423 -2.51 7.56 -13.43
C THR A 423 -1.32 8.22 -12.71
N PHE A 424 -0.11 8.17 -13.27
CA PHE A 424 1.03 8.90 -12.69
C PHE A 424 0.91 10.42 -12.83
N VAL A 425 0.24 10.92 -13.87
CA VAL A 425 -0.12 12.35 -13.97
C VAL A 425 -1.11 12.73 -12.87
N ILE A 426 -2.12 11.89 -12.60
CA ILE A 426 -3.05 12.12 -11.47
C ILE A 426 -2.29 12.14 -10.15
N LEU A 427 -1.37 11.20 -9.91
CA LEU A 427 -0.49 11.22 -8.73
C LEU A 427 0.27 12.55 -8.62
N ALA A 428 0.89 13.00 -9.70
CA ALA A 428 1.61 14.27 -9.73
C ALA A 428 0.68 15.45 -9.39
N MET A 429 -0.55 15.47 -9.91
CA MET A 429 -1.53 16.50 -9.59
C MET A 429 -1.98 16.47 -8.11
N ILE A 430 -1.96 15.31 -7.45
CA ILE A 430 -2.29 15.20 -6.02
C ILE A 430 -1.10 15.61 -5.14
N LEU A 431 0.14 15.34 -5.56
CA LEU A 431 1.33 15.58 -4.73
C LEU A 431 1.92 16.99 -4.91
N ILE A 432 1.84 17.55 -6.11
CA ILE A 432 2.47 18.84 -6.44
C ILE A 432 1.55 19.97 -5.98
N PRO A 433 2.03 20.90 -5.11
CA PRO A 433 1.28 22.09 -4.74
C PRO A 433 1.09 23.01 -5.95
N LEU A 434 -0.01 23.76 -5.99
CA LEU A 434 -0.28 24.69 -7.10
C LEU A 434 0.79 25.80 -7.12
N PRO A 435 1.61 25.91 -8.18
CA PRO A 435 2.65 26.93 -8.21
C PRO A 435 2.05 28.34 -8.23
N HIS A 436 2.61 29.26 -7.44
CA HIS A 436 2.10 30.64 -7.27
C HIS A 436 1.75 31.37 -8.58
N LYS A 437 2.53 31.14 -9.66
CA LYS A 437 2.29 31.77 -10.97
C LYS A 437 0.95 31.37 -11.62
N PHE A 438 0.38 30.22 -11.27
CA PHE A 438 -0.87 29.73 -11.84
C PHE A 438 -2.11 30.13 -11.05
N TRP A 439 -1.96 30.75 -9.87
CA TRP A 439 -3.09 31.20 -9.07
C TRP A 439 -3.90 32.28 -9.79
N GLN A 440 -3.22 33.26 -10.39
CA GLN A 440 -3.84 34.31 -11.21
C GLN A 440 -4.54 33.75 -12.46
N ALA A 441 -3.94 32.73 -13.10
CA ALA A 441 -4.53 32.09 -14.27
C ALA A 441 -5.74 31.19 -13.94
N ALA A 442 -5.90 30.81 -12.67
CA ALA A 442 -7.03 30.04 -12.17
C ALA A 442 -8.16 30.93 -11.60
N ASP A 443 -8.11 32.25 -11.86
CA ASP A 443 -8.99 33.26 -11.24
C ASP A 443 -9.04 33.14 -9.71
N ILE A 444 -7.93 32.78 -9.08
CA ILE A 444 -7.78 32.83 -7.63
C ILE A 444 -6.99 34.11 -7.32
N TYR A 445 -7.69 35.14 -6.86
CA TYR A 445 -7.15 36.48 -6.67
C TYR A 445 -6.03 36.48 -5.62
N CYS A 446 -4.83 36.85 -6.05
CA CYS A 446 -3.66 37.08 -5.20
C CYS A 446 -3.69 38.52 -4.68
N PRO A 447 -3.85 38.78 -3.37
CA PRO A 447 -3.93 40.15 -2.84
C PRO A 447 -2.56 40.86 -2.78
N TYR A 448 -1.46 40.21 -3.17
CA TYR A 448 -0.10 40.75 -3.10
C TYR A 448 0.48 41.16 -4.48
N LEU A 449 -0.36 41.48 -5.45
CA LEU A 449 0.05 42.25 -6.63
C LEU A 449 -0.41 43.71 -6.55
#